data_AF-A0A8C3RZN5-F1
#
_entry.id   AF-A0A8C3RZN5-F1
#
_cell.length_a   1.000
_cell.length_b   1.000
_cell.length_c   1.000
_cell.angle_alpha   90.00
_cell.angle_beta   90.00
_cell.angle_gamma   90.00
#
_symmetry.space_group_name_H-M   'P 1'
#
loop_
_entity.id
_entity.type
_entity.pdbx_description
1 polymer ?
#
loop_
_entity_poly.entity_id
_entity_poly.type
_entity_poly.pdbx_seq_one_letter_code
_entity_poly.pdbx_strand_id
1 'polypeptide(L)'
;VGSRGSSDGDASQPLFFHPFTHGSQVLLDEFHHVAERASSFHDGIIFTNRPIQHHERVTLKILKKEASWHGGLRVGFTSMDPSKMDPGHLPPFACPDLVMQGKTWAAVLPDQCIEEGTILTFWVDHRGRVFFRSQQEARKVPLLKGLPVRHCLWAVIDVYGQTKVVQLLGEHANDLDRSSSPVPSPVCRDYSSLPGGCAEECVICCSHEANALLRPCSHGTLCHCCAQEVFHNNRPCPFCREQIQDIVEVTIPSVKG
;
A
#
# COMPACT_ATOMS: atom_id res chain seq x y z
N VAL A 1 -36.29 2.73 -9.41
CA VAL A 1 -35.36 3.58 -8.61
C VAL A 1 -34.35 2.63 -7.98
N GLY A 2 -33.25 2.31 -8.65
CA GLY A 2 -32.03 3.10 -8.62
C GLY A 2 -31.14 2.69 -7.45
N SER A 3 -30.73 1.42 -7.37
CA SER A 3 -29.84 0.90 -6.34
C SER A 3 -28.42 1.44 -6.57
N ARG A 4 -27.95 2.28 -5.64
CA ARG A 4 -26.58 2.79 -5.62
C ARG A 4 -25.63 1.65 -5.24
N GLY A 5 -24.94 1.07 -6.21
CA GLY A 5 -23.77 0.25 -5.97
C GLY A 5 -22.59 1.17 -5.63
N SER A 6 -22.27 1.31 -4.34
CA SER A 6 -20.93 1.73 -3.93
C SER A 6 -20.02 0.51 -4.10
N SER A 7 -19.29 0.46 -5.21
CA SER A 7 -18.13 -0.42 -5.36
C SER A 7 -16.98 0.17 -4.54
N ASP A 8 -17.07 0.08 -3.21
CA ASP A 8 -15.88 0.20 -2.37
C ASP A 8 -15.02 -1.03 -2.69
N GLY A 9 -13.87 -0.78 -3.33
CA GLY A 9 -12.91 -1.84 -3.68
C GLY A 9 -12.56 -2.64 -2.42
N ASP A 10 -12.78 -3.94 -2.49
CA ASP A 10 -12.52 -4.84 -1.39
C ASP A 10 -11.02 -4.80 -1.02
N ALA A 11 -10.74 -4.26 0.17
CA ALA A 11 -9.41 -4.14 0.74
C ALA A 11 -8.70 -5.50 0.86
N SER A 12 -9.43 -6.62 0.80
CA SER A 12 -8.85 -7.97 0.81
C SER A 12 -8.13 -8.36 -0.49
N GLN A 13 -8.31 -7.61 -1.58
CA GLN A 13 -7.72 -7.96 -2.87
C GLN A 13 -6.21 -7.67 -2.93
N PRO A 14 -5.41 -8.56 -3.54
CA PRO A 14 -4.00 -8.31 -3.77
C PRO A 14 -3.80 -7.07 -4.64
N LEU A 15 -2.70 -6.35 -4.39
CA LEU A 15 -2.33 -5.17 -5.16
C LEU A 15 -1.64 -5.60 -6.46
N PHE A 16 -2.16 -5.15 -7.59
CA PHE A 16 -1.59 -5.33 -8.93
C PHE A 16 -1.77 -4.05 -9.76
N PHE A 17 -1.14 -3.98 -10.93
CA PHE A 17 -1.32 -2.86 -11.85
C PHE A 17 -2.70 -2.91 -12.51
N HIS A 18 -3.35 -1.75 -12.66
CA HIS A 18 -4.69 -1.68 -13.22
C HIS A 18 -4.69 -2.18 -14.67
N PRO A 19 -5.51 -3.20 -15.01
CA PRO A 19 -5.36 -3.96 -16.26
C PRO A 19 -5.76 -3.18 -17.51
N PHE A 20 -6.62 -2.17 -17.37
CA PHE A 20 -7.19 -1.44 -18.51
C PHE A 20 -6.73 0.00 -18.63
N THR A 21 -6.17 0.57 -17.56
CA THR A 21 -5.90 2.01 -17.47
C THR A 21 -4.43 2.19 -17.21
N HIS A 22 -3.70 2.32 -18.31
CA HIS A 22 -2.27 2.56 -18.34
C HIS A 22 -1.92 3.26 -19.66
N GLY A 23 -0.72 3.83 -19.73
CA GLY A 23 -0.22 4.46 -20.95
C GLY A 23 -0.05 3.46 -22.09
N SER A 24 -0.08 3.98 -23.31
CA SER A 24 -0.06 3.19 -24.55
C SER A 24 1.25 2.44 -24.79
N GLN A 25 2.33 2.82 -24.11
CA GLN A 25 3.63 2.13 -24.17
C GLN A 25 3.80 1.08 -23.08
N VAL A 26 2.81 0.88 -22.20
CA VAL A 26 2.90 -0.10 -21.12
C VAL A 26 2.42 -1.46 -21.60
N LEU A 27 3.27 -2.46 -21.43
CA LEU A 27 2.94 -3.88 -21.55
C LEU A 27 2.93 -4.48 -20.14
N LEU A 28 1.80 -5.10 -19.77
CA LEU A 28 1.66 -5.82 -18.52
C LEU A 28 1.87 -7.32 -18.75
N ASP A 29 2.40 -8.01 -17.75
CA ASP A 29 2.39 -9.48 -17.73
C ASP A 29 0.99 -10.05 -17.45
N GLU A 30 0.85 -11.37 -17.57
CA GLU A 30 -0.43 -12.10 -17.37
C GLU A 30 -1.06 -11.83 -15.99
N PHE A 31 -0.23 -11.61 -14.97
CA PHE A 31 -0.68 -11.38 -13.59
C PHE A 31 -0.77 -9.88 -13.23
N HIS A 32 -0.45 -8.99 -14.17
CA HIS A 32 -0.40 -7.54 -13.97
C HIS A 32 0.48 -7.10 -12.80
N HIS A 33 1.54 -7.84 -12.49
CA HIS A 33 2.55 -7.48 -11.49
C HIS A 33 3.80 -6.90 -12.11
N VAL A 34 4.02 -7.10 -13.41
CA VAL A 34 5.15 -6.54 -14.14
C VAL A 34 4.64 -5.57 -15.19
N ALA A 35 5.27 -4.39 -15.26
CA ALA A 35 5.02 -3.39 -16.28
C ALA A 35 6.33 -3.07 -17.02
N GLU A 36 6.32 -3.29 -18.33
CA GLU A 36 7.39 -2.92 -19.25
C GLU A 36 6.97 -1.76 -20.13
N ARG A 37 7.80 -0.74 -20.26
CA ARG A 37 7.63 0.27 -21.32
C ARG A 37 8.16 -0.28 -22.64
N ALA A 38 7.30 -0.64 -23.59
CA ALA A 38 7.65 -1.25 -24.87
C ALA A 38 8.68 -0.43 -25.67
N SER A 39 8.35 0.82 -25.98
CA SER A 39 9.20 1.71 -26.78
C SER A 39 9.08 3.16 -26.31
N SER A 40 9.93 4.04 -26.84
CA SER A 40 9.96 5.47 -26.51
C SER A 40 10.30 5.77 -25.04
N PHE A 41 10.09 7.03 -24.66
CA PHE A 41 10.32 7.61 -23.33
C PHE A 41 9.06 8.23 -22.72
N HIS A 42 7.89 8.08 -23.34
CA HIS A 42 6.61 8.64 -22.88
C HIS A 42 5.50 7.57 -22.85
N ASP A 43 4.32 7.94 -22.36
CA ASP A 43 3.14 7.08 -22.21
C ASP A 43 3.41 5.85 -21.30
N GLY A 44 4.20 6.03 -20.24
CA GLY A 44 4.58 5.00 -19.27
C GLY A 44 3.76 4.97 -17.98
N ILE A 45 2.66 5.72 -17.92
CA ILE A 45 1.85 5.90 -16.70
C ILE A 45 1.07 4.62 -16.39
N ILE A 46 1.15 4.14 -15.15
CA ILE A 46 0.41 2.99 -14.64
C ILE A 46 -0.20 3.32 -13.27
N PHE A 47 -1.29 2.66 -12.93
CA PHE A 47 -1.98 2.81 -11.65
C PHE A 47 -2.13 1.48 -10.94
N THR A 48 -2.43 1.48 -9.64
CA THR A 48 -2.86 0.25 -8.95
C THR A 48 -4.32 -0.09 -9.27
N ASN A 49 -4.67 -1.37 -9.16
CA ASN A 49 -6.02 -1.89 -9.43
C ASN A 49 -7.07 -1.38 -8.44
N ARG A 50 -6.66 -1.06 -7.21
CA ARG A 50 -7.53 -0.57 -6.14
C ARG A 50 -6.89 0.60 -5.39
N PRO A 51 -7.69 1.35 -4.59
CA PRO A 51 -7.12 2.30 -3.64
C PRO A 51 -6.11 1.63 -2.72
N ILE A 52 -5.07 2.39 -2.38
CA ILE A 52 -4.11 2.06 -1.34
C ILE A 52 -4.77 2.28 0.01
N GLN A 53 -4.68 1.29 0.89
CA GLN A 53 -5.19 1.36 2.25
C GLN A 53 -4.32 2.31 3.10
N HIS A 54 -4.86 2.71 4.25
CA HIS A 54 -4.09 3.49 5.20
C HIS A 54 -2.83 2.73 5.63
N HIS A 55 -1.67 3.39 5.50
CA HIS A 55 -0.34 2.83 5.82
C HIS A 55 0.14 1.68 4.92
N GLU A 56 -0.65 1.26 3.92
CA GLU A 56 -0.20 0.28 2.94
C GLU A 56 1.00 0.82 2.15
N ARG A 57 1.96 -0.07 1.93
CA ARG A 57 3.25 0.24 1.33
C ARG A 57 3.29 -0.30 -0.09
N VAL A 58 3.51 0.57 -1.05
CA VAL A 58 3.65 0.17 -2.46
C VAL A 58 5.10 -0.13 -2.72
N THR A 59 5.41 -1.40 -3.00
CA THR A 59 6.79 -1.88 -3.17
C THR A 59 7.04 -2.27 -4.60
N LEU A 60 8.07 -1.67 -5.21
CA LEU A 60 8.48 -1.93 -6.59
C LEU A 60 9.89 -2.55 -6.59
N LYS A 61 10.11 -3.50 -7.49
CA LYS A 61 11.43 -3.96 -7.91
C LYS A 61 11.74 -3.44 -9.30
N ILE A 62 12.91 -2.87 -9.49
CA ILE A 62 13.41 -2.46 -10.80
C ILE A 62 13.98 -3.70 -11.48
N LEU A 63 13.35 -4.16 -12.55
CA LEU A 63 13.79 -5.37 -13.26
C LEU A 63 14.76 -5.06 -14.38
N LYS A 64 14.60 -3.91 -15.05
CA LYS A 64 15.42 -3.53 -16.21
C LYS A 64 15.54 -2.02 -16.35
N LYS A 65 16.71 -1.58 -16.79
CA LYS A 65 17.03 -0.22 -17.18
C LYS A 65 17.42 -0.14 -18.66
N GLU A 66 17.35 1.07 -19.19
CA GLU A 66 17.76 1.40 -20.56
C GLU A 66 18.58 2.70 -20.51
N ALA A 67 19.91 2.57 -20.41
CA ALA A 67 20.82 3.67 -20.15
C ALA A 67 20.94 4.69 -21.30
N SER A 68 20.40 4.38 -22.48
CA SER A 68 20.32 5.30 -23.62
C SER A 68 19.30 6.43 -23.41
N TRP A 69 18.42 6.31 -22.42
CA TRP A 69 17.45 7.36 -22.07
C TRP A 69 17.93 8.20 -20.89
N HIS A 70 17.40 9.41 -20.80
CA HIS A 70 17.63 10.32 -19.67
C HIS A 70 16.37 10.44 -18.80
N GLY A 71 16.59 10.77 -17.52
CA GLY A 71 15.57 10.97 -16.50
C GLY A 71 15.15 9.69 -15.78
N GLY A 72 14.45 9.87 -14.67
CA GLY A 72 14.18 8.81 -13.70
C GLY A 72 12.71 8.42 -13.55
N LEU A 73 12.49 7.29 -12.90
CA LEU A 73 11.18 6.78 -12.47
C LEU A 73 10.41 7.84 -11.67
N ARG A 74 9.10 7.96 -11.88
CA ARG A 74 8.23 8.77 -11.03
C ARG A 74 7.24 7.90 -10.29
N VAL A 75 6.96 8.28 -9.05
CA VAL A 75 5.96 7.65 -8.21
C VAL A 75 5.11 8.70 -7.52
N GLY A 76 3.91 8.31 -7.12
CA GLY A 76 2.98 9.22 -6.50
C GLY A 76 1.64 8.57 -6.19
N PHE A 77 0.65 9.44 -5.97
CA PHE A 77 -0.73 9.04 -5.75
C PHE A 77 -1.68 9.92 -6.55
N THR A 78 -2.83 9.36 -6.90
CA THR A 78 -3.94 10.07 -7.52
C THR A 78 -5.23 9.82 -6.76
N SER A 79 -6.10 10.83 -6.68
CA SER A 79 -7.47 10.68 -6.18
C SER A 79 -8.46 10.31 -7.28
N MET A 80 -7.98 10.08 -8.50
CA MET A 80 -8.80 9.63 -9.62
C MET A 80 -8.86 8.11 -9.61
N ASP A 81 -10.07 7.56 -9.74
CA ASP A 81 -10.31 6.13 -9.85
C ASP A 81 -9.93 5.65 -11.28
N PRO A 82 -8.88 4.82 -11.44
CA PRO A 82 -8.44 4.35 -12.75
C PRO A 82 -9.52 3.59 -13.52
N SER A 83 -10.46 2.93 -12.84
CA SER A 83 -11.58 2.23 -13.49
C SER A 83 -12.59 3.20 -14.13
N LYS A 84 -12.49 4.49 -13.81
CA LYS A 84 -13.33 5.57 -14.35
C LYS A 84 -12.59 6.50 -15.30
N MET A 85 -11.29 6.27 -15.52
CA MET A 85 -10.50 7.05 -16.47
C MET A 85 -10.58 6.43 -17.86
N ASP A 86 -10.53 7.28 -18.89
CA ASP A 86 -10.34 6.83 -20.26
C ASP A 86 -8.83 6.71 -20.55
N PRO A 87 -8.32 5.50 -20.84
CA PRO A 87 -6.90 5.28 -21.16
C PRO A 87 -6.43 6.11 -22.35
N GLY A 88 -7.30 6.38 -23.33
CA GLY A 88 -6.98 7.19 -24.51
C GLY A 88 -6.76 8.69 -24.21
N HIS A 89 -7.17 9.15 -23.02
CA HIS A 89 -7.00 10.52 -22.56
C HIS A 89 -5.88 10.68 -21.52
N LEU A 90 -5.11 9.63 -21.25
CA LEU A 90 -3.93 9.77 -20.39
C LEU A 90 -2.88 10.65 -21.10
N PRO A 91 -2.26 11.61 -20.38
CA PRO A 91 -1.20 12.41 -20.95
C PRO A 91 0.10 11.59 -21.08
N PRO A 92 1.07 12.07 -21.88
CA PRO A 92 2.33 11.36 -22.10
C PRO A 92 3.22 11.26 -20.85
N PHE A 93 3.10 12.17 -19.88
CA PHE A 93 3.93 12.18 -18.68
C PHE A 93 3.09 12.38 -17.41
N ALA A 94 3.50 11.75 -16.31
CA ALA A 94 2.89 12.06 -15.02
C ALA A 94 3.26 13.48 -14.55
N CYS A 95 4.50 13.90 -14.81
CA CYS A 95 5.03 15.22 -14.47
C CYS A 95 5.47 15.96 -15.75
N PRO A 96 4.97 17.17 -16.03
CA PRO A 96 4.01 17.93 -15.24
C PRO A 96 2.55 17.58 -15.55
N ASP A 97 2.25 16.92 -16.67
CA ASP A 97 0.92 16.93 -17.30
C ASP A 97 -0.19 16.39 -16.41
N LEU A 98 -0.05 15.16 -15.89
CA LEU A 98 -1.06 14.56 -15.03
C LEU A 98 -1.19 15.28 -13.68
N VAL A 99 -0.07 15.79 -13.14
CA VAL A 99 -0.06 16.59 -11.90
C VAL A 99 -0.79 17.93 -12.09
N MET A 100 -0.62 18.59 -13.24
CA MET A 100 -1.27 19.87 -13.55
C MET A 100 -2.80 19.78 -13.63
N GLN A 101 -3.36 18.58 -13.78
CA GLN A 101 -4.81 18.36 -13.70
C GLN A 101 -5.36 18.47 -12.26
N GLY A 102 -4.48 18.59 -11.25
CA GLY A 102 -4.85 18.93 -9.87
C GLY A 102 -5.41 17.79 -9.02
N LYS A 103 -5.41 16.55 -9.54
CA LYS A 103 -5.88 15.35 -8.83
C LYS A 103 -4.80 14.28 -8.63
N THR A 104 -3.57 14.59 -9.04
CA THR A 104 -2.43 13.67 -8.99
C THR A 104 -1.22 14.38 -8.40
N TRP A 105 -0.49 13.67 -7.54
CA TRP A 105 0.74 14.13 -6.91
C TRP A 105 1.82 13.09 -7.18
N ALA A 106 2.78 13.42 -8.05
CA ALA A 106 3.89 12.54 -8.40
C ALA A 106 5.22 13.31 -8.35
N ALA A 107 6.30 12.58 -8.09
CA ALA A 107 7.66 13.11 -8.05
C ALA A 107 8.64 12.13 -8.69
N VAL A 108 9.70 12.67 -9.28
CA VAL A 108 10.84 11.90 -9.77
C VAL A 108 11.63 11.35 -8.58
N LEU A 109 11.97 10.07 -8.63
CA LEU A 109 12.88 9.46 -7.67
C LEU A 109 14.34 9.80 -8.00
N PRO A 110 15.22 9.96 -6.99
CA PRO A 110 16.64 10.19 -7.25
C PRO A 110 17.26 9.02 -8.01
N ASP A 111 17.92 9.30 -9.14
CA ASP A 111 18.51 8.27 -10.00
C ASP A 111 19.50 7.36 -9.25
N GLN A 112 20.20 7.88 -8.23
CA GLN A 112 21.15 7.11 -7.42
C GLN A 112 20.49 5.98 -6.63
N CYS A 113 19.18 6.08 -6.39
CA CYS A 113 18.40 5.08 -5.68
C CYS A 113 17.83 4.00 -6.63
N ILE A 114 18.09 4.08 -7.94
CA ILE A 114 17.42 3.30 -8.98
C ILE A 114 18.44 2.53 -9.81
N GLU A 115 18.73 1.29 -9.40
CA GLU A 115 19.52 0.32 -10.18
C GLU A 115 18.72 -0.95 -10.46
N GLU A 116 19.11 -1.71 -11.49
CA GLU A 116 18.52 -3.03 -11.73
C GLU A 116 18.66 -3.92 -10.49
N GLY A 117 17.59 -4.62 -10.13
CA GLY A 117 17.48 -5.40 -8.90
C GLY A 117 17.06 -4.60 -7.67
N THR A 118 17.09 -3.26 -7.71
CA THR A 118 16.72 -2.43 -6.56
C THR A 118 15.26 -2.63 -6.19
N ILE A 119 15.01 -2.81 -4.89
CA ILE A 119 13.68 -2.79 -4.31
C ILE A 119 13.48 -1.43 -3.63
N LEU A 120 12.39 -0.75 -3.97
CA LEU A 120 12.00 0.50 -3.35
C LEU A 120 10.55 0.42 -2.88
N THR A 121 10.25 1.16 -1.83
CA THR A 121 8.91 1.21 -1.25
C THR A 121 8.50 2.67 -1.06
N PHE A 122 7.29 3.03 -1.46
CA PHE A 122 6.72 4.35 -1.21
C PHE A 122 5.33 4.26 -0.59
N TRP A 123 4.98 5.26 0.22
CA TRP A 123 3.73 5.29 0.97
C TRP A 123 3.36 6.73 1.33
N VAL A 124 2.08 6.94 1.63
CA VAL A 124 1.55 8.20 2.17
C VAL A 124 1.21 8.03 3.64
N ASP A 125 1.56 9.02 4.47
CA ASP A 125 1.18 9.02 5.89
C ASP A 125 -0.16 9.73 6.15
N HIS A 126 -0.68 9.64 7.37
CA HIS A 126 -1.93 10.29 7.79
C HIS A 126 -1.92 11.83 7.70
N ARG A 127 -0.78 12.47 7.43
CA ARG A 127 -0.64 13.92 7.23
C ARG A 127 -0.56 14.31 5.75
N GLY A 128 -0.73 13.35 4.84
CA GLY A 128 -0.62 13.58 3.41
C GLY A 128 0.80 13.86 2.95
N ARG A 129 1.80 13.32 3.65
CA ARG A 129 3.21 13.34 3.22
C ARG A 129 3.55 12.02 2.57
N VAL A 130 4.19 12.09 1.41
CA VAL A 130 4.69 10.91 0.70
C VAL A 130 6.15 10.71 1.05
N PHE A 131 6.49 9.46 1.37
CA PHE A 131 7.86 9.03 1.59
C PHE A 131 8.19 7.90 0.63
N PHE A 132 9.48 7.78 0.31
CA PHE A 132 10.02 6.54 -0.24
C PHE A 132 11.22 6.05 0.57
N ARG A 133 11.57 4.79 0.37
CA ARG A 133 12.79 4.17 0.88
C ARG A 133 13.28 3.18 -0.17
N SER A 134 14.51 3.34 -0.62
CA SER A 134 15.23 2.30 -1.38
C SER A 134 15.84 1.29 -0.41
N GLN A 135 16.04 0.04 -0.83
CA GLN A 135 16.73 -0.98 -0.05
C GLN A 135 18.13 -0.53 0.42
N GLN A 136 18.80 0.33 -0.36
CA GLN A 136 20.13 0.86 -0.05
C GLN A 136 20.10 2.00 0.98
N GLU A 137 18.92 2.56 1.27
CA GLU A 137 18.76 3.73 2.13
C GLU A 137 18.25 3.34 3.52
N ALA A 138 19.04 3.65 4.56
CA ALA A 138 18.67 3.35 5.95
C ALA A 138 17.47 4.18 6.45
N ARG A 139 17.22 5.36 5.86
CA ARG A 139 16.18 6.29 6.28
C ARG A 139 15.15 6.50 5.17
N LYS A 140 13.91 6.79 5.57
CA LYS A 140 12.87 7.24 4.64
C LYS A 140 13.19 8.65 4.13
N VAL A 141 12.93 8.89 2.85
CA VAL A 141 13.16 10.17 2.18
C VAL A 141 11.79 10.79 1.83
N PRO A 142 11.54 12.07 2.20
CA PRO A 142 10.30 12.75 1.85
C PRO A 142 10.27 13.13 0.36
N LEU A 143 9.13 12.90 -0.32
CA LEU A 143 8.92 13.24 -1.74
C LEU A 143 7.93 14.39 -1.93
N LEU A 144 6.75 14.26 -1.34
CA LEU A 144 5.60 15.15 -1.58
C LEU A 144 4.90 15.46 -0.26
N LYS A 145 4.10 16.53 -0.27
CA LYS A 145 3.26 16.95 0.86
C LYS A 145 1.94 17.52 0.36
N GLY A 146 0.91 17.47 1.20
CA GLY A 146 -0.40 18.08 0.91
C GLY A 146 -1.37 17.16 0.18
N LEU A 147 -1.16 15.83 0.22
CA LEU A 147 -2.11 14.88 -0.35
C LEU A 147 -3.39 14.84 0.49
N PRO A 148 -4.58 14.74 -0.14
CA PRO A 148 -5.85 14.77 0.56
C PRO A 148 -6.23 13.37 1.06
N VAL A 149 -5.64 12.94 2.18
CA VAL A 149 -5.75 11.57 2.76
C VAL A 149 -7.14 11.16 3.28
N ARG A 150 -8.14 12.02 3.13
CA ARG A 150 -9.55 11.68 3.37
C ARG A 150 -10.22 11.04 2.17
N HIS A 151 -9.57 11.08 1.01
CA HIS A 151 -10.05 10.46 -0.22
C HIS A 151 -9.34 9.12 -0.43
N CYS A 152 -9.98 8.22 -1.16
CA CYS A 152 -9.33 7.05 -1.72
C CYS A 152 -8.22 7.50 -2.66
N LEU A 153 -7.02 6.94 -2.49
CA LEU A 153 -5.86 7.24 -3.30
C LEU A 153 -5.37 5.97 -3.98
N TRP A 154 -5.12 6.03 -5.28
CA TRP A 154 -4.43 4.98 -6.02
C TRP A 154 -2.98 5.37 -6.18
N ALA A 155 -2.07 4.40 -6.15
CA ALA A 155 -0.70 4.68 -6.50
C ALA A 155 -0.59 4.90 -8.01
N VAL A 156 0.21 5.88 -8.39
CA VAL A 156 0.59 6.14 -9.78
C VAL A 156 2.09 5.99 -9.92
N ILE A 157 2.51 5.32 -10.99
CA ILE A 157 3.90 5.12 -11.35
C ILE A 157 4.03 5.56 -12.81
N ASP A 158 5.09 6.27 -13.15
CA ASP A 158 5.42 6.61 -14.53
C ASP A 158 6.74 5.92 -14.88
N VAL A 159 6.63 4.78 -15.58
CA VAL A 159 7.78 4.01 -16.05
C VAL A 159 8.45 4.81 -17.15
N TYR A 160 9.35 5.70 -16.75
CA TYR A 160 9.97 6.70 -17.61
C TYR A 160 11.49 6.61 -17.62
N GLY A 161 12.08 7.10 -18.72
CA GLY A 161 13.50 7.40 -18.80
C GLY A 161 14.34 6.14 -18.68
N GLN A 162 15.32 6.13 -17.79
CA GLN A 162 16.22 5.01 -17.63
C GLN A 162 15.53 3.75 -17.10
N THR A 163 14.37 3.83 -16.45
CA THR A 163 13.65 2.65 -15.96
C THR A 163 12.81 2.05 -17.08
N LYS A 164 13.04 0.78 -17.42
CA LYS A 164 12.35 0.09 -18.52
C LYS A 164 11.27 -0.88 -18.03
N VAL A 165 11.56 -1.63 -16.97
CA VAL A 165 10.66 -2.64 -16.42
C VAL A 165 10.62 -2.54 -14.90
N VAL A 166 9.42 -2.52 -14.34
CA VAL A 166 9.17 -2.56 -12.89
C VAL A 166 8.25 -3.72 -12.55
N GLN A 167 8.42 -4.27 -11.35
CA GLN A 167 7.53 -5.27 -10.77
C GLN A 167 6.94 -4.75 -9.47
N LEU A 168 5.62 -4.81 -9.33
CA LEU A 168 4.94 -4.62 -8.06
C LEU A 168 5.10 -5.89 -7.21
N LEU A 169 5.58 -5.71 -5.99
CA LEU A 169 5.72 -6.80 -5.02
C LEU A 169 4.53 -6.75 -4.06
N GLY A 170 3.89 -7.90 -3.83
CA GLY A 170 2.85 -8.06 -2.81
C GLY A 170 3.40 -7.95 -1.39
N GLU A 171 2.51 -7.98 -0.39
CA GLU A 171 2.85 -7.76 1.04
C GLU A 171 3.88 -8.75 1.61
N HIS A 172 4.16 -9.87 0.94
CA HIS A 172 5.19 -10.85 1.28
C HIS A 172 6.63 -10.47 0.85
N ALA A 173 6.85 -9.29 0.29
CA ALA A 173 8.17 -8.83 -0.14
C ALA A 173 9.19 -8.64 1.01
N ASN A 174 8.74 -8.62 2.26
CA ASN A 174 9.61 -8.54 3.43
C ASN A 174 10.31 -9.88 3.78
N ASP A 175 9.95 -11.00 3.13
CA ASP A 175 10.53 -12.33 3.42
C ASP A 175 11.73 -12.70 2.53
N LEU A 176 12.16 -11.83 1.61
CA LEU A 176 13.27 -12.12 0.68
C LEU A 176 14.68 -12.06 1.29
N ASP A 177 14.81 -11.92 2.62
CA ASP A 177 16.09 -12.01 3.34
C ASP A 177 16.29 -13.34 4.10
N ARG A 178 15.53 -14.40 3.78
CA ARG A 178 15.74 -15.72 4.41
C ARG A 178 15.81 -16.87 3.39
N SER A 179 16.90 -16.89 2.61
CA SER A 179 17.26 -18.08 1.85
C SER A 179 17.76 -19.19 2.79
N SER A 180 16.97 -20.25 2.98
CA SER A 180 17.40 -21.65 2.72
C SER A 180 16.32 -22.68 3.13
N SER A 181 15.90 -23.47 2.13
CA SER A 181 15.38 -24.86 2.16
C SER A 181 13.86 -25.11 2.17
N PRO A 182 13.39 -26.17 1.43
CA PRO A 182 11.99 -26.36 1.07
C PRO A 182 11.26 -27.35 2.00
N VAL A 183 10.01 -27.05 2.38
CA VAL A 183 9.11 -28.01 3.04
C VAL A 183 7.66 -27.73 2.58
N PRO A 184 6.83 -28.76 2.34
CA PRO A 184 5.69 -28.66 1.44
C PRO A 184 4.46 -28.03 2.11
N SER A 185 3.67 -27.35 1.29
CA SER A 185 2.42 -26.68 1.63
C SER A 185 1.43 -27.62 2.35
N PRO A 186 0.75 -27.18 3.42
CA PRO A 186 -0.48 -27.82 3.86
C PRO A 186 -1.69 -27.07 3.29
N VAL A 187 -2.57 -27.90 2.74
CA VAL A 187 -3.90 -27.66 2.21
C VAL A 187 -4.78 -26.81 3.14
N CYS A 188 -5.61 -25.96 2.54
CA CYS A 188 -6.66 -25.16 3.16
C CYS A 188 -7.49 -25.96 4.17
N ARG A 189 -7.73 -25.40 5.36
CA ARG A 189 -8.79 -25.86 6.26
C ARG A 189 -9.57 -24.69 6.84
N ASP A 190 -10.87 -24.74 6.57
CA ASP A 190 -11.90 -23.91 7.18
C ASP A 190 -11.79 -23.94 8.71
N TYR A 191 -11.75 -22.77 9.34
CA TYR A 191 -11.84 -22.63 10.80
C TYR A 191 -13.10 -21.87 11.19
N SER A 192 -14.23 -22.49 10.90
CA SER A 192 -15.45 -22.24 11.66
C SER A 192 -15.46 -23.23 12.82
N SER A 193 -15.40 -22.71 14.06
CA SER A 193 -15.74 -23.38 15.34
C SER A 193 -14.58 -23.95 16.17
N LEU A 194 -14.18 -23.22 17.23
CA LEU A 194 -14.10 -23.62 18.66
C LEU A 194 -12.94 -22.93 19.43
N PRO A 195 -13.04 -22.84 20.79
CA PRO A 195 -12.53 -21.71 21.58
C PRO A 195 -11.26 -22.03 22.37
N GLY A 196 -10.45 -21.01 22.62
CA GLY A 196 -9.43 -21.05 23.68
C GLY A 196 -8.08 -20.48 23.28
N GLY A 197 -7.90 -19.17 23.50
CA GLY A 197 -6.65 -18.57 23.94
C GLY A 197 -5.47 -18.56 22.96
N CYS A 198 -5.55 -17.75 21.91
CA CYS A 198 -4.36 -17.09 21.36
C CYS A 198 -4.44 -15.60 21.74
N ALA A 199 -3.37 -15.08 22.34
CA ALA A 199 -3.27 -13.66 22.65
C ALA A 199 -3.21 -12.90 21.32
N GLU A 200 -4.33 -12.29 20.94
CA GLU A 200 -4.43 -11.48 19.73
C GLU A 200 -3.51 -10.26 19.86
N GLU A 201 -2.72 -9.94 18.84
CA GLU A 201 -1.87 -8.74 18.84
C GLU A 201 -2.73 -7.46 18.71
N CYS A 202 -2.23 -6.34 19.22
CA CYS A 202 -2.94 -5.07 19.13
C CYS A 202 -3.13 -4.63 17.67
N VAL A 203 -4.38 -4.45 17.24
CA VAL A 203 -4.72 -4.10 15.84
C VAL A 203 -4.36 -2.67 15.41
N ILE A 204 -3.88 -1.82 16.33
CA ILE A 204 -3.45 -0.45 16.01
C ILE A 204 -1.94 -0.36 15.80
N CYS A 205 -1.16 -1.01 16.67
CA CYS A 205 0.30 -0.93 16.60
C CYS A 205 0.96 -2.20 16.06
N CYS A 206 0.26 -3.33 16.07
CA CYS A 206 0.76 -4.66 15.70
C CYS A 206 2.13 -4.96 16.32
N SER A 207 2.39 -4.42 17.50
CA SER A 207 3.70 -4.45 18.17
C SER A 207 3.63 -4.96 19.61
N HIS A 208 2.45 -4.91 20.23
CA HIS A 208 2.21 -5.32 21.61
C HIS A 208 0.97 -6.22 21.67
N GLU A 209 0.91 -7.13 22.64
CA GLU A 209 -0.25 -7.98 22.86
C GLU A 209 -1.51 -7.15 23.18
N ALA A 210 -2.67 -7.59 22.70
CA ALA A 210 -3.94 -6.97 23.03
C ALA A 210 -4.32 -7.26 24.48
N ASN A 211 -3.79 -6.44 25.38
CA ASN A 211 -3.92 -6.57 26.83
C ASN A 211 -4.92 -5.57 27.44
N ALA A 212 -5.85 -5.00 26.65
CA ALA A 212 -6.85 -4.06 27.15
C ALA A 212 -8.27 -4.34 26.64
N LEU A 213 -9.23 -4.39 27.56
CA LEU A 213 -10.66 -4.52 27.27
C LEU A 213 -11.34 -3.15 27.26
N LEU A 214 -12.10 -2.89 26.20
CA LEU A 214 -12.86 -1.64 26.03
C LEU A 214 -14.27 -1.80 26.59
N ARG A 215 -14.69 -1.00 27.58
CA ARG A 215 -16.06 -1.03 28.11
C ARG A 215 -16.96 0.00 27.41
N PRO A 216 -18.25 -0.31 27.16
CA PRO A 216 -18.99 -1.49 27.63
C PRO A 216 -18.90 -2.74 26.72
N CYS A 217 -18.29 -2.65 25.53
CA CYS A 217 -18.36 -3.71 24.52
C CYS A 217 -17.47 -4.93 24.78
N SER A 218 -16.55 -4.87 25.74
CA SER A 218 -15.59 -5.91 26.13
C SER A 218 -14.66 -6.41 25.02
N HIS A 219 -14.52 -5.69 23.91
CA HIS A 219 -13.57 -6.07 22.86
C HIS A 219 -12.13 -5.83 23.34
N GLY A 220 -11.32 -6.88 23.27
CA GLY A 220 -9.92 -6.91 23.68
C GLY A 220 -8.95 -6.96 22.51
N THR A 221 -9.07 -6.02 21.56
CA THR A 221 -8.26 -6.02 20.33
C THR A 221 -7.09 -5.03 20.37
N LEU A 222 -6.95 -4.27 21.47
CA LEU A 222 -5.94 -3.23 21.61
C LEU A 222 -5.01 -3.52 22.79
N CYS A 223 -3.75 -3.10 22.67
CA CYS A 223 -2.89 -2.97 23.84
C CYS A 223 -3.30 -1.74 24.65
N HIS A 224 -2.91 -1.70 25.92
CA HIS A 224 -3.27 -0.65 26.87
C HIS A 224 -2.90 0.76 26.35
N CYS A 225 -1.70 0.92 25.79
CA CYS A 225 -1.25 2.20 25.23
C CYS A 225 -2.16 2.70 24.10
N CYS A 226 -2.47 1.83 23.13
CA CYS A 226 -3.34 2.19 22.01
C CYS A 226 -4.80 2.37 22.44
N ALA A 227 -5.29 1.59 23.41
CA ALA A 227 -6.62 1.76 23.99
C ALA A 227 -6.76 3.14 24.65
N GLN A 228 -5.78 3.54 25.46
CA GLN A 228 -5.76 4.86 26.09
C GLN A 228 -5.78 5.99 25.05
N GLU A 229 -5.00 5.88 23.97
CA GLU A 229 -4.99 6.90 22.91
C GLU A 229 -6.36 7.03 22.22
N VAL A 230 -7.02 5.90 21.91
CA VAL A 230 -8.36 5.90 21.30
C VAL A 230 -9.39 6.56 22.24
N PHE A 231 -9.34 6.22 23.55
CA PHE A 231 -10.23 6.79 24.55
C PHE A 231 -10.02 8.29 24.78
N HIS A 232 -8.77 8.75 24.92
CA HIS A 232 -8.46 10.18 25.09
C HIS A 232 -8.88 11.03 23.88
N ASN A 233 -8.83 10.45 22.68
CA ASN A 233 -9.29 11.12 21.46
C ASN A 233 -10.81 10.99 21.24
N ASN A 234 -11.56 10.49 22.24
CA ASN A 234 -13.00 10.27 22.20
C ASN A 234 -13.46 9.46 20.97
N ARG A 235 -12.64 8.49 20.55
CA ARG A 235 -12.93 7.61 19.42
C ARG A 235 -13.66 6.35 19.90
N PRO A 236 -14.61 5.82 19.13
CA PRO A 236 -15.32 4.59 19.48
C PRO A 236 -14.43 3.35 19.31
N CYS A 237 -14.87 2.22 19.85
CA CYS A 237 -14.23 0.93 19.70
C CYS A 237 -13.94 0.62 18.22
N PRO A 238 -12.69 0.27 17.83
CA PRO A 238 -12.34 0.01 16.44
C PRO A 238 -13.08 -1.18 15.82
N PHE A 239 -13.54 -2.11 16.65
CA PHE A 239 -14.20 -3.33 16.21
C PHE A 239 -15.72 -3.15 16.04
N CYS A 240 -16.41 -2.70 17.09
CA CYS A 240 -17.88 -2.61 17.10
C CYS A 240 -18.43 -1.19 17.00
N ARG A 241 -17.56 -0.17 17.03
CA ARG A 241 -17.92 1.26 16.99
C ARG A 241 -18.75 1.75 18.19
N GLU A 242 -18.85 0.96 19.26
CA GLU A 242 -19.44 1.36 20.55
C GLU A 242 -18.60 2.45 21.22
N GLN A 243 -19.23 3.41 21.90
CA GLN A 243 -18.52 4.48 22.61
C GLN A 243 -17.75 3.90 23.80
N ILE A 244 -16.44 4.14 23.85
CA ILE A 244 -15.58 3.67 24.94
C ILE A 244 -15.85 4.56 26.16
N GLN A 245 -16.22 3.94 27.27
CA GLN A 245 -16.47 4.61 28.55
C GLN A 245 -15.35 4.36 29.56
N ASP A 246 -14.67 3.22 29.46
CA ASP A 246 -13.62 2.81 30.38
C ASP A 246 -12.70 1.77 29.71
N ILE A 247 -11.46 1.64 30.20
CA ILE A 247 -10.44 0.70 29.70
C ILE A 247 -9.93 -0.13 30.86
N VAL A 248 -10.02 -1.46 30.73
CA VAL A 248 -9.49 -2.41 31.73
C VAL A 248 -8.26 -3.10 31.17
N GLU A 249 -7.12 -2.97 31.84
CA GLU A 249 -5.92 -3.73 31.51
C GLU A 249 -6.05 -5.17 32.01
N VAL A 250 -5.70 -6.13 31.16
CA VAL A 250 -5.74 -7.56 31.46
C VAL A 250 -4.34 -8.11 31.38
N THR A 251 -3.86 -8.67 32.49
CA THR A 251 -2.58 -9.40 32.51
C THR A 251 -2.84 -10.84 32.07
N ILE A 252 -2.37 -11.22 30.89
CA ILE A 252 -2.48 -12.61 30.39
C ILE A 252 -1.32 -13.41 31.02
N PRO A 253 -1.57 -14.46 31.82
CA PRO A 253 -0.49 -15.30 32.32
C PRO A 253 0.05 -16.17 31.18
N SER A 254 1.34 -16.02 30.84
CA SER A 254 1.99 -16.87 29.83
C SER A 254 1.95 -18.34 30.28
N VAL A 255 1.24 -19.18 29.54
CA VAL A 255 1.24 -20.63 29.75
C VAL A 255 2.51 -21.18 29.11
N LYS A 256 3.50 -21.57 29.94
CA LYS A 256 4.62 -22.40 29.47
C LYS A 256 4.10 -23.82 29.27
N GLY A 257 4.18 -24.31 28.04
CA GLY A 257 3.88 -25.70 27.67
C GLY A 257 4.41 -25.99 26.29
#